data_AF-A0A812YEX6-F1
#
_entry.id   AF-A0A812YEX6-F1
#
_cell.length_a   1.000
_cell.length_b   1.000
_cell.length_c   1.000
_cell.angle_alpha   90.00
_cell.angle_beta   90.00
_cell.angle_gamma   90.00
#
_symmetry.space_group_name_H-M   'P 1'
#
loop_
_entity.id
_entity.type
_entity.pdbx_description
1 polymer ?
#
loop_
_entity_poly.entity_id
_entity_poly.type
_entity_poly.pdbx_seq_one_letter_code
_entity_poly.pdbx_strand_id
1 'polypeptide(L)'
;MSNTQPDPASRSLVLAEAMTPPPLRPDFQGRALLALSLTLALAAFVWFSPKSDSSWSQAATIDFGESEVRVAGEVVFGGFAGFGKLNRCHKVPAEVLKMNPSFAVTGNKAKITVYARNNCEWHRQEVIGSCDANAAADIVEAMSGINHEWLSQAQSFSIEQC
;
A
#
# COMPACT_ATOMS: atom_id res chain seq x y z
N MET A 1 52.20 13.27 -33.73
CA MET A 1 53.37 13.33 -32.83
C MET A 1 52.82 13.26 -31.42
N SER A 2 52.86 12.08 -30.80
CA SER A 2 53.88 11.72 -29.78
C SER A 2 53.82 12.63 -28.55
N ASN A 3 53.80 12.18 -27.31
CA ASN A 3 53.80 10.86 -26.69
C ASN A 3 53.75 11.12 -25.16
N THR A 4 53.43 10.07 -24.39
CA THR A 4 53.89 9.80 -23.00
C THR A 4 53.38 10.58 -21.78
N GLN A 5 52.64 9.81 -20.97
CA GLN A 5 52.53 9.78 -19.49
C GLN A 5 53.93 9.64 -18.82
N PRO A 6 54.09 9.83 -17.48
CA PRO A 6 53.71 8.78 -16.51
C PRO A 6 53.15 9.25 -15.13
N ASP A 7 52.38 8.32 -14.54
CA ASP A 7 51.99 8.11 -13.13
C ASP A 7 53.19 8.03 -12.13
N PRO A 8 53.05 7.98 -10.78
CA PRO A 8 51.99 7.26 -10.02
C PRO A 8 51.58 7.76 -8.62
N ALA A 9 50.40 7.29 -8.16
CA ALA A 9 50.22 6.46 -6.95
C ALA A 9 48.95 6.78 -6.14
N SER A 10 48.23 5.69 -5.85
CA SER A 10 47.27 5.49 -4.75
C SER A 10 45.85 6.03 -4.92
N ARG A 11 44.78 5.29 -4.61
CA ARG A 11 44.51 3.85 -4.43
C ARG A 11 43.01 3.77 -4.11
N SER A 12 42.38 2.66 -4.49
CA SER A 12 41.18 2.01 -3.92
C SER A 12 39.92 2.10 -4.79
N LEU A 13 39.54 1.04 -5.52
CA LEU A 13 38.89 -0.23 -5.07
C LEU A 13 37.44 0.04 -4.62
N VAL A 14 36.37 -0.55 -5.14
CA VAL A 14 36.17 -1.80 -5.90
C VAL A 14 34.91 -1.67 -6.75
N LEU A 15 35.00 -2.02 -8.04
CA LEU A 15 33.88 -2.32 -8.93
C LEU A 15 33.62 -3.83 -8.82
N ALA A 16 32.39 -4.25 -8.51
CA ALA A 16 31.99 -5.65 -8.59
C ALA A 16 31.08 -5.81 -9.81
N GLU A 17 31.67 -6.24 -10.92
CA GLU A 17 30.95 -6.60 -12.15
C GLU A 17 30.89 -8.13 -12.28
N ALA A 18 29.75 -8.57 -12.78
CA ALA A 18 29.32 -9.96 -12.92
C ALA A 18 30.20 -10.78 -13.88
N MET A 19 30.33 -12.09 -13.63
CA MET A 19 30.45 -13.13 -14.67
C MET A 19 30.46 -14.55 -14.09
N THR A 20 29.40 -15.32 -14.40
CA THR A 20 29.38 -16.80 -14.55
C THR A 20 30.38 -17.24 -15.63
N PRO A 21 30.93 -18.50 -15.73
CA PRO A 21 30.32 -19.84 -15.55
C PRO A 21 31.37 -20.87 -14.98
N PRO A 22 31.44 -22.21 -15.26
CA PRO A 22 30.51 -23.26 -15.74
C PRO A 22 30.41 -24.48 -14.77
N PRO A 23 29.62 -25.56 -15.07
CA PRO A 23 29.43 -26.67 -14.13
C PRO A 23 30.49 -27.77 -14.28
N LEU A 24 30.89 -28.37 -13.15
CA LEU A 24 31.71 -29.58 -13.11
C LEU A 24 31.06 -30.61 -12.20
N ARG A 25 30.67 -31.76 -12.79
CA ARG A 25 30.50 -33.02 -12.05
C ARG A 25 31.89 -33.61 -11.80
N PRO A 26 32.06 -34.29 -10.67
CA PRO A 26 32.70 -35.59 -10.77
C PRO A 26 31.92 -36.68 -10.03
N ASP A 27 31.89 -37.82 -10.70
CA ASP A 27 31.46 -39.12 -10.26
C ASP A 27 32.40 -39.73 -9.21
N PHE A 28 31.81 -40.65 -8.44
CA PHE A 28 32.41 -41.85 -7.85
C PHE A 28 33.31 -41.80 -6.60
N GLN A 29 32.93 -42.73 -5.70
CA GLN A 29 33.79 -43.52 -4.81
C GLN A 29 34.32 -42.88 -3.52
N GLY A 30 33.57 -43.18 -2.46
CA GLY A 30 34.13 -43.98 -1.37
C GLY A 30 34.85 -43.19 -0.29
N ARG A 31 34.16 -42.95 0.82
CA ARG A 31 34.77 -43.00 2.15
C ARG A 31 33.69 -43.14 3.21
N ALA A 32 33.39 -44.41 3.47
CA ALA A 32 32.82 -44.89 4.69
C ALA A 32 33.62 -44.40 5.91
N LEU A 33 32.96 -44.46 7.07
CA LEU A 33 33.54 -44.38 8.42
C LEU A 33 33.75 -42.98 9.00
N LEU A 34 32.69 -42.18 9.14
CA LEU A 34 32.54 -41.25 10.28
C LEU A 34 31.05 -41.13 10.68
N ALA A 35 30.35 -42.26 10.71
CA ALA A 35 29.02 -42.38 11.30
C ALA A 35 29.16 -43.00 12.69
N LEU A 36 29.47 -42.21 13.73
CA LEU A 36 29.34 -42.57 15.16
C LEU A 36 29.92 -41.46 16.07
N SER A 37 29.30 -40.27 16.13
CA SER A 37 29.49 -39.35 17.30
C SER A 37 28.60 -38.12 17.32
N LEU A 38 27.95 -37.73 16.21
CA LEU A 38 27.22 -36.46 16.11
C LEU A 38 25.68 -36.59 16.09
N THR A 39 25.10 -37.54 16.83
CA THR A 39 23.63 -37.74 16.87
C THR A 39 23.01 -37.65 18.27
N LEU A 40 23.77 -37.35 19.32
CA LEU A 40 23.27 -37.32 20.70
C LEU A 40 23.21 -35.94 21.37
N ALA A 41 23.49 -34.86 20.64
CA ALA A 41 23.44 -33.49 21.19
C ALA A 41 22.27 -32.62 20.66
N LEU A 42 21.44 -33.13 19.75
CA LEU A 42 20.26 -32.40 19.22
C LEU A 42 18.93 -32.76 19.92
N ALA A 43 18.90 -33.76 20.80
CA ALA A 43 17.66 -34.25 21.41
C ALA A 43 17.22 -33.52 22.69
N ALA A 44 18.00 -32.55 23.20
CA ALA A 44 17.68 -31.83 24.44
C ALA A 44 17.11 -30.41 24.23
N PHE A 45 17.02 -29.91 22.99
CA PHE A 45 16.51 -28.56 22.68
C PHE A 45 15.02 -28.54 22.24
N VAL A 46 14.24 -29.58 22.60
CA VAL A 46 12.82 -29.69 22.20
C VAL A 46 11.85 -29.42 23.36
N TRP A 47 12.32 -29.21 24.60
CA TRP A 47 11.44 -29.10 25.79
C TRP A 47 11.51 -27.77 26.55
N PHE A 48 12.04 -26.71 25.94
CA PHE A 48 11.90 -25.36 26.49
C PHE A 48 11.39 -24.40 25.42
N SER A 49 10.13 -24.60 25.03
CA SER A 49 9.36 -23.54 24.36
C SER A 49 8.86 -22.60 25.45
N PRO A 50 9.43 -21.40 25.64
CA PRO A 50 8.74 -20.38 26.41
C PRO A 50 7.38 -20.17 25.73
N LYS A 51 6.29 -20.38 26.47
CA LYS A 51 5.00 -19.83 26.08
C LYS A 51 5.16 -18.32 26.15
N SER A 52 5.56 -17.72 25.04
CA SER A 52 5.37 -16.31 24.81
C SER A 52 3.86 -16.12 24.69
N ASP A 53 3.19 -15.98 25.83
CA ASP A 53 1.90 -15.34 25.91
C ASP A 53 2.13 -13.86 25.58
N SER A 54 2.36 -13.59 24.30
CA SER A 54 2.10 -12.28 23.73
C SER A 54 0.59 -12.12 23.75
N SER A 55 0.03 -11.82 24.92
CA SER A 55 -1.25 -11.13 25.00
C SER A 55 -1.00 -9.70 24.52
N TRP A 56 -0.70 -9.56 23.24
CA TRP A 56 -1.13 -8.38 22.54
C TRP A 56 -2.64 -8.46 22.58
N SER A 57 -3.20 -7.75 23.56
CA SER A 57 -4.57 -7.30 23.48
C SER A 57 -4.68 -6.48 22.20
N GLN A 58 -4.95 -7.14 21.08
CA GLN A 58 -5.57 -6.53 19.92
C GLN A 58 -7.03 -6.26 20.31
N ALA A 59 -7.20 -5.38 21.30
CA ALA A 59 -8.39 -4.58 21.46
C ALA A 59 -8.07 -3.17 20.93
N ALA A 60 -7.39 -3.11 19.79
CA ALA A 60 -7.79 -2.13 18.82
C ALA A 60 -8.99 -2.76 18.10
N THR A 61 -10.19 -2.62 18.68
CA THR A 61 -11.39 -2.60 17.84
C THR A 61 -11.28 -1.33 17.02
N ILE A 62 -10.45 -1.42 15.99
CA ILE A 62 -10.53 -0.55 14.86
C ILE A 62 -11.50 -1.28 13.95
N ASP A 63 -12.79 -1.00 14.16
CA ASP A 63 -13.85 -1.47 13.29
C ASP A 63 -13.82 -0.63 12.00
N PHE A 64 -12.87 -0.94 11.10
CA PHE A 64 -12.74 -0.33 9.77
C PHE A 64 -13.09 -1.34 8.67
N GLY A 65 -14.13 -2.16 8.89
CA GLY A 65 -14.46 -3.29 8.01
C GLY A 65 -15.22 -2.95 6.73
N GLU A 66 -15.99 -1.85 6.67
CA GLU A 66 -17.03 -1.72 5.63
C GLU A 66 -17.09 -0.36 4.93
N SER A 67 -16.25 0.62 5.31
CA SER A 67 -16.30 1.97 4.71
C SER A 67 -15.12 2.29 3.79
N GLU A 68 -15.38 2.45 2.50
CA GLU A 68 -14.38 2.78 1.46
C GLU A 68 -14.86 3.97 0.62
N VAL A 69 -13.93 4.83 0.21
CA VAL A 69 -14.19 5.91 -0.75
C VAL A 69 -13.34 5.68 -1.99
N ARG A 70 -14.02 5.66 -3.14
CA ARG A 70 -13.44 5.44 -4.45
C ARG A 70 -13.64 6.67 -5.31
N VAL A 71 -12.55 7.11 -5.96
CA VAL A 71 -12.55 8.18 -6.95
C VAL A 71 -12.07 7.58 -8.26
N ALA A 72 -12.89 7.67 -9.31
CA ALA A 72 -12.64 7.03 -10.60
C ALA A 72 -12.39 5.51 -10.53
N GLY A 73 -12.96 4.84 -9.52
CA GLY A 73 -12.74 3.41 -9.24
C GLY A 73 -11.49 3.10 -8.39
N GLU A 74 -10.60 4.07 -8.16
CA GLU A 74 -9.44 3.92 -7.27
C GLU A 74 -9.81 4.15 -5.81
N VAL A 75 -9.39 3.26 -4.91
CA VAL A 75 -9.61 3.40 -3.46
C VAL A 75 -8.69 4.49 -2.92
N VAL A 76 -9.27 5.66 -2.62
CA VAL A 76 -8.53 6.79 -2.04
C VAL A 76 -8.56 6.80 -0.51
N PHE A 77 -9.54 6.14 0.09
CA PHE A 77 -9.69 5.97 1.52
C PHE A 77 -10.38 4.64 1.84
N GLY A 78 -9.90 3.91 2.85
CA GLY A 78 -10.50 2.65 3.31
C GLY A 78 -9.47 1.73 3.97
N GLY A 79 -9.90 0.95 4.96
CA GLY A 79 -9.10 -0.05 5.68
C GLY A 79 -7.82 0.49 6.34
N PHE A 80 -6.75 0.60 5.55
CA PHE A 80 -5.44 1.12 5.98
C PHE A 80 -4.91 2.30 5.12
N ALA A 81 -5.64 2.69 4.09
CA ALA A 81 -5.21 3.68 3.10
C ALA A 81 -5.95 5.01 3.27
N GLY A 82 -5.27 6.10 2.93
CA GLY A 82 -5.93 7.41 2.77
C GLY A 82 -6.18 8.21 4.04
N PHE A 83 -5.72 7.77 5.23
CA PHE A 83 -5.91 8.54 6.47
C PHE A 83 -5.31 9.93 6.43
N GLY A 84 -4.18 10.10 5.74
CA GLY A 84 -3.62 11.43 5.52
C GLY A 84 -4.57 12.32 4.71
N LYS A 85 -5.45 11.78 3.87
CA LYS A 85 -6.30 12.57 2.98
C LYS A 85 -7.59 13.08 3.66
N LEU A 86 -7.89 12.63 4.88
CA LEU A 86 -9.07 13.04 5.62
C LEU A 86 -9.07 14.52 5.98
N ASN A 87 -10.25 15.14 5.97
CA ASN A 87 -10.52 16.53 6.32
C ASN A 87 -9.62 17.54 5.56
N ARG A 88 -9.10 17.13 4.41
CA ARG A 88 -8.25 17.94 3.54
C ARG A 88 -8.88 18.04 2.16
N CYS A 89 -8.64 19.19 1.53
CA CYS A 89 -9.08 19.41 0.17
C CYS A 89 -8.09 18.79 -0.82
N HIS A 90 -8.59 17.95 -1.71
CA HIS A 90 -7.81 17.32 -2.77
C HIS A 90 -8.30 17.79 -4.13
N LYS A 91 -7.37 18.02 -5.05
CA LYS A 91 -7.73 18.29 -6.44
C LYS A 91 -8.03 16.98 -7.15
N VAL A 92 -9.09 16.97 -7.96
CA VAL A 92 -9.37 15.84 -8.84
C VAL A 92 -8.25 15.76 -9.89
N PRO A 93 -7.64 14.60 -10.11
CA PRO A 93 -6.64 14.44 -11.16
C PRO A 93 -7.20 14.82 -12.54
N ALA A 94 -6.41 15.53 -13.35
CA ALA A 94 -6.86 15.98 -14.67
C ALA A 94 -7.23 14.81 -15.61
N GLU A 95 -6.66 13.64 -15.39
CA GLU A 95 -6.96 12.40 -16.13
C GLU A 95 -8.38 11.91 -15.83
N VAL A 96 -8.79 11.96 -14.56
CA VAL A 96 -10.13 11.58 -14.11
C VAL A 96 -11.18 12.52 -14.69
N LEU A 97 -10.88 13.82 -14.74
CA LEU A 97 -11.77 14.82 -15.33
C LEU A 97 -12.06 14.58 -16.82
N LYS A 98 -11.06 14.10 -17.58
CA LYS A 98 -11.22 13.77 -19.01
C LYS A 98 -12.07 12.52 -19.23
N MET A 99 -12.11 11.60 -18.27
CA MET A 99 -12.81 10.31 -18.38
C MET A 99 -14.21 10.31 -17.75
N ASN A 100 -14.73 11.47 -17.36
CA ASN A 100 -15.86 11.67 -16.46
C ASN A 100 -15.55 11.12 -15.05
N PRO A 101 -15.50 12.00 -14.03
CA PRO A 101 -15.25 11.55 -12.67
C PRO A 101 -16.42 10.70 -12.17
N SER A 102 -16.08 9.59 -11.53
CA SER A 102 -16.99 8.79 -10.73
C SER A 102 -16.54 8.84 -9.27
N PHE A 103 -17.50 8.94 -8.37
CA PHE A 103 -17.28 8.97 -6.93
C PHE A 103 -18.19 7.91 -6.33
N ALA A 104 -17.62 6.98 -5.58
CA ALA A 104 -18.39 5.96 -4.90
C ALA A 104 -17.96 5.88 -3.45
N VAL A 105 -18.93 5.77 -2.57
CA VAL A 105 -18.73 5.54 -1.14
C VAL A 105 -19.45 4.26 -0.79
N THR A 106 -18.72 3.38 -0.12
CA THR A 106 -19.27 2.23 0.56
C THR A 106 -19.25 2.53 2.05
N GLY A 107 -20.32 2.15 2.75
CA GLY A 107 -20.44 2.21 4.20
C GLY A 107 -20.97 3.53 4.77
N ASN A 108 -21.10 3.56 6.09
CA ASN A 108 -21.74 4.64 6.86
C ASN A 108 -20.76 5.44 7.75
N LYS A 109 -19.46 5.15 7.67
CA LYS A 109 -18.39 5.80 8.45
C LYS A 109 -17.57 6.81 7.64
N ALA A 110 -17.91 7.00 6.37
CA ALA A 110 -17.23 7.95 5.52
C ALA A 110 -18.23 8.67 4.63
N LYS A 111 -17.92 9.92 4.31
CA LYS A 111 -18.61 10.67 3.26
C LYS A 111 -17.57 11.43 2.44
N ILE A 112 -17.89 11.62 1.16
CA ILE A 112 -17.11 12.45 0.26
C ILE A 112 -17.95 13.66 -0.15
N THR A 113 -17.36 14.84 -0.08
CA THR A 113 -17.98 16.05 -0.62
C THR A 113 -17.21 16.47 -1.86
N VAL A 114 -17.92 16.57 -2.97
CA VAL A 114 -17.35 16.97 -4.26
C VAL A 114 -17.70 18.43 -4.52
N TYR A 115 -16.73 19.21 -4.98
CA TYR A 115 -16.87 20.64 -5.21
C TYR A 115 -16.59 20.99 -6.68
N ALA A 116 -17.43 21.86 -7.24
CA ALA A 116 -17.28 22.34 -8.62
C ALA A 116 -16.05 23.24 -8.83
N ARG A 117 -15.56 23.87 -7.76
CA ARG A 117 -14.40 24.80 -7.81
C ARG A 117 -13.18 24.19 -7.14
N ASN A 118 -12.02 24.75 -7.48
CA ASN A 118 -10.78 24.48 -6.76
C ASN A 118 -10.90 24.90 -5.28
N ASN A 119 -10.12 24.24 -4.41
CA ASN A 119 -9.99 24.56 -2.99
C ASN A 119 -11.25 24.34 -2.12
N CYS A 120 -12.15 23.44 -2.51
CA CYS A 120 -13.29 23.05 -1.68
C CYS A 120 -14.19 24.23 -1.28
N GLU A 121 -14.43 25.13 -2.23
CA GLU A 121 -15.36 26.25 -2.06
C GLU A 121 -16.83 25.78 -2.16
N TRP A 122 -17.67 26.26 -1.23
CA TRP A 122 -19.06 25.84 -1.01
C TRP A 122 -20.06 26.18 -2.13
N HIS A 123 -19.64 26.77 -3.26
CA HIS A 123 -20.56 27.35 -4.25
C HIS A 123 -21.50 26.32 -4.89
N ARG A 124 -20.95 25.19 -5.35
CA ARG A 124 -21.71 24.04 -5.83
C ARG A 124 -21.00 22.80 -5.33
N GLN A 125 -21.66 22.10 -4.42
CA GLN A 125 -21.15 20.91 -3.78
C GLN A 125 -22.22 19.83 -3.72
N GLU A 126 -21.80 18.57 -3.71
CA GLU A 126 -22.67 17.43 -3.50
C GLU A 126 -21.98 16.46 -2.55
N VAL A 127 -22.74 15.99 -1.59
CA VAL A 127 -22.28 15.04 -0.57
C VAL A 127 -22.75 13.67 -1.00
N ILE A 128 -21.81 12.73 -0.97
CA ILE A 128 -22.03 11.33 -1.34
C ILE A 128 -21.64 10.49 -0.14
N GLY A 129 -22.50 9.56 0.23
CA GLY A 129 -22.43 8.85 1.49
C GLY A 129 -23.10 9.62 2.62
N SER A 130 -23.28 8.92 3.74
CA SER A 130 -23.83 9.46 4.96
C SER A 130 -23.02 8.98 6.16
N CYS A 131 -23.03 9.81 7.19
CA CYS A 131 -22.42 9.52 8.49
C CYS A 131 -23.45 9.09 9.53
N ASP A 132 -24.54 8.47 9.09
CA ASP A 132 -25.59 8.02 9.98
C ASP A 132 -25.20 6.67 10.59
N ALA A 133 -24.96 6.68 11.91
CA ALA A 133 -24.62 5.47 12.66
C ALA A 133 -25.73 4.41 12.69
N ASN A 134 -26.96 4.78 12.32
CA ASN A 134 -28.10 3.87 12.21
C ASN A 134 -28.30 3.32 10.79
N ALA A 135 -27.58 3.85 9.81
CA ALA A 135 -27.65 3.39 8.44
C ALA A 135 -26.89 2.06 8.29
N ALA A 136 -27.31 1.23 7.33
CA ALA A 136 -26.66 -0.06 7.09
C ALA A 136 -25.19 0.14 6.66
N ALA A 137 -24.32 -0.76 7.10
CA ALA A 137 -22.89 -0.63 6.85
C ALA A 137 -22.48 -1.09 5.43
N ASP A 138 -23.41 -1.67 4.67
CA ASP A 138 -23.24 -2.13 3.29
C ASP A 138 -23.80 -1.15 2.23
N ILE A 139 -24.13 0.08 2.63
CA ILE A 139 -24.65 1.10 1.70
C ILE A 139 -23.58 1.43 0.66
N VAL A 140 -23.96 1.36 -0.62
CA VAL A 140 -23.13 1.79 -1.75
C VAL A 140 -23.81 2.96 -2.44
N GLU A 141 -23.25 4.14 -2.27
CA GLU A 141 -23.68 5.35 -2.98
C GLU A 141 -22.64 5.71 -4.03
N ALA A 142 -23.07 5.80 -5.29
CA ALA A 142 -22.19 6.11 -6.40
C ALA A 142 -22.80 7.19 -7.29
N MET A 143 -21.98 8.18 -7.64
CA MET A 143 -22.33 9.28 -8.51
C MET A 143 -21.26 9.46 -9.56
N SER A 144 -21.67 9.93 -10.73
CA SER A 144 -20.75 10.15 -11.84
C SER A 144 -21.24 11.31 -12.70
N GLY A 145 -20.36 11.82 -13.56
CA GLY A 145 -20.72 12.78 -14.61
C GLY A 145 -21.86 12.33 -15.53
N ILE A 146 -22.16 11.02 -15.58
CA ILE A 146 -23.27 10.46 -16.37
C ILE A 146 -24.61 10.68 -15.66
N ASN A 147 -24.65 10.48 -14.34
CA ASN A 147 -25.86 10.64 -13.55
C ASN A 147 -26.10 12.10 -13.17
N HIS A 148 -25.02 12.87 -12.97
CA HIS A 148 -25.04 14.28 -12.59
C HIS A 148 -24.07 15.05 -13.50
N GLU A 149 -24.59 15.73 -14.52
CA GLU A 149 -23.80 16.41 -15.56
C GLU A 149 -22.76 17.38 -14.99
N TRP A 150 -23.09 18.08 -13.90
CA TRP A 150 -22.19 19.05 -13.30
C TRP A 150 -20.96 18.40 -12.64
N LEU A 151 -21.02 17.10 -12.28
CA LEU A 151 -19.86 16.37 -11.74
C LEU A 151 -18.73 16.27 -12.77
N SER A 152 -19.01 16.30 -14.08
CA SER A 152 -17.97 16.37 -15.11
C SER A 152 -17.11 17.64 -15.03
N GLN A 153 -17.55 18.64 -14.26
CA GLN A 153 -16.83 19.89 -13.99
C GLN A 153 -16.26 19.94 -12.56
N ALA A 154 -16.33 18.85 -11.79
CA ALA A 154 -15.83 18.79 -10.42
C ALA A 154 -14.30 18.96 -10.36
N GLN A 155 -13.81 19.97 -9.64
CA GLN A 155 -12.37 20.28 -9.59
C GLN A 155 -11.70 19.81 -8.31
N SER A 156 -12.44 19.73 -7.20
CA SER A 156 -11.89 19.28 -5.92
C SER A 156 -12.88 18.44 -5.12
N PHE A 157 -12.35 17.70 -4.15
CA PHE A 157 -13.14 16.88 -3.24
C PHE A 157 -12.51 16.87 -1.85
N SER A 158 -13.33 16.69 -0.83
CA SER A 158 -12.92 16.44 0.54
C SER A 158 -13.50 15.11 1.01
N ILE A 159 -12.74 14.40 1.84
CA ILE A 159 -13.19 13.17 2.47
C ILE A 159 -13.29 13.44 3.96
N GLU A 160 -14.43 13.12 4.55
CA GLU A 160 -14.67 13.25 5.98
C GLU A 160 -14.97 11.88 6.55
N GLN A 161 -14.33 11.56 7.67
CA GLN A 161 -14.62 10.36 8.45
C GLN A 161 -15.63 10.68 9.55
N CYS A 162 -16.39 9.66 9.87
CA CYS A 162 -17.35 9.58 10.95
C CYS A 162 -17.09 8.26 11.71
#